data_AF-A0A561WGC0-F1
#
_entry.id   AF-A0A561WGC0-F1
#
_cell.length_a   1.000
_cell.length_b   1.000
_cell.length_c   1.000
_cell.angle_alpha   90.00
_cell.angle_beta   90.00
_cell.angle_gamma   90.00
#
_symmetry.space_group_name_H-M   'P 1'
#
loop_
_entity.id
_entity.type
_entity.pdbx_description
1 polymer ?
#
loop_
_entity_poly.entity_id
_entity_poly.type
_entity_poly.pdbx_seq_one_letter_code
_entity_poly.pdbx_strand_id
1 'polypeptide(L)'
;MRRTSRIVVALLVSGPLGACGSGSSPEEARPSVLVTTSAAAPSPPPATRSAARVSLAEALSRYVTASYGGDHRYVGDCAGARPDPRGVCSLEKATVDAGTVYAVGAPFSEIDAFLLLRADAAGWRVVDDHVPPESGGSTAGPEPDWFEEVGS
;
A
#
# COMPACT_ATOMS: atom_id res chain seq x y z
N MET A 1 -28.40 -13.75 -26.50
CA MET A 1 -27.83 -15.08 -26.16
C MET A 1 -27.91 -15.29 -24.65
N ARG A 2 -28.06 -16.55 -24.21
CA ARG A 2 -28.54 -16.95 -22.87
C ARG A 2 -27.59 -16.60 -21.70
N ARG A 3 -28.21 -16.32 -20.55
CA ARG A 3 -27.68 -15.99 -19.22
C ARG A 3 -26.78 -17.08 -18.62
N THR A 4 -25.79 -16.68 -17.83
CA THR A 4 -25.22 -17.54 -16.76
C THR A 4 -24.96 -16.71 -15.50
N SER A 5 -25.91 -16.70 -14.57
CA SER A 5 -25.70 -16.27 -13.18
C SER A 5 -24.92 -17.36 -12.43
N ARG A 6 -23.85 -17.00 -11.73
CA ARG A 6 -23.21 -17.89 -10.74
C ARG A 6 -23.43 -17.30 -9.35
N ILE A 7 -24.24 -18.02 -8.59
CA ILE A 7 -24.47 -17.83 -7.16
C ILE A 7 -23.37 -18.60 -6.43
N VAL A 8 -22.69 -17.96 -5.48
CA VAL A 8 -21.81 -18.64 -4.52
C VAL A 8 -22.34 -18.37 -3.12
N VAL A 9 -22.69 -19.45 -2.43
CA VAL A 9 -23.23 -19.49 -1.07
C VAL A 9 -22.22 -20.17 -0.16
N ALA A 10 -22.29 -19.81 1.13
CA ALA A 10 -21.82 -20.52 2.32
C ALA A 10 -20.34 -20.30 2.72
N LEU A 11 -19.96 -20.14 4.01
CA LEU A 11 -20.57 -20.61 5.26
C LEU A 11 -20.24 -19.67 6.44
N LEU A 12 -21.20 -19.55 7.37
CA LEU A 12 -21.03 -19.02 8.73
C LEU A 12 -20.15 -19.95 9.58
N VAL A 13 -19.27 -19.38 10.42
CA VAL A 13 -18.74 -20.04 11.62
C VAL A 13 -18.93 -19.10 12.81
N SER A 14 -19.56 -19.61 13.86
CA SER A 14 -19.87 -18.93 15.11
C SER A 14 -19.14 -19.61 16.28
N GLY A 15 -18.78 -18.79 17.28
CA GLY A 15 -18.62 -19.17 18.69
C GLY A 15 -17.17 -19.16 19.24
N PRO A 16 -16.97 -19.24 20.57
CA PRO A 16 -17.88 -18.98 21.70
C PRO A 16 -17.36 -17.90 22.69
N LEU A 17 -18.22 -17.59 23.66
CA LEU A 17 -18.03 -16.73 24.83
C LEU A 17 -16.89 -17.23 25.74
N GLY A 18 -16.04 -16.30 26.19
CA GLY A 18 -15.12 -16.49 27.30
C GLY A 18 -15.32 -15.37 28.33
N ALA A 19 -16.22 -15.60 29.29
CA ALA A 19 -16.27 -14.86 30.54
C ALA A 19 -15.34 -15.55 31.55
N CYS A 20 -14.45 -14.79 32.20
CA CYS A 20 -13.77 -15.06 33.49
C CYS A 20 -12.70 -13.97 33.68
N GLY A 21 -12.64 -13.18 34.74
CA GLY A 21 -13.39 -13.23 35.98
C GLY A 21 -13.18 -11.96 36.80
N SER A 22 -14.12 -11.76 37.72
CA SER A 22 -14.10 -10.81 38.81
C SER A 22 -13.02 -11.16 39.85
N GLY A 23 -12.59 -10.18 40.64
CA GLY A 23 -12.23 -10.45 42.03
C GLY A 23 -10.95 -9.81 42.56
N SER A 24 -11.10 -8.57 43.04
CA SER A 24 -10.66 -8.06 44.35
C SER A 24 -9.25 -8.35 44.89
N SER A 25 -8.51 -7.27 45.16
CA SER A 25 -7.52 -7.19 46.25
C SER A 25 -8.14 -7.50 47.62
N PRO A 26 -7.34 -7.99 48.56
CA PRO A 26 -7.29 -7.37 49.88
C PRO A 26 -5.86 -7.07 50.35
N GLU A 27 -5.78 -6.03 51.16
CA GLU A 27 -4.62 -5.51 51.87
C GLU A 27 -4.31 -6.33 53.15
N GLU A 28 -3.05 -6.23 53.59
CA GLU A 28 -2.56 -6.29 54.99
C GLU A 28 -1.81 -7.55 55.52
N ALA A 29 -0.52 -7.35 55.89
CA ALA A 29 0.09 -7.64 57.21
C ALA A 29 1.51 -8.30 57.24
N ARG A 30 2.54 -7.43 57.18
CA ARG A 30 3.86 -7.45 57.89
C ARG A 30 4.85 -8.65 57.68
N PRO A 31 6.07 -8.61 58.28
CA PRO A 31 7.31 -8.29 57.56
C PRO A 31 8.27 -9.48 57.53
N SER A 32 8.92 -9.76 56.41
CA SER A 32 10.05 -10.69 56.39
C SER A 32 11.01 -10.36 55.27
N VAL A 33 12.27 -10.32 55.67
CA VAL A 33 13.48 -10.04 54.90
C VAL A 33 13.41 -10.70 53.52
N LEU A 34 13.47 -9.91 52.45
CA LEU A 34 13.70 -10.43 51.11
C LEU A 34 14.93 -9.79 50.49
N VAL A 35 15.92 -10.65 50.26
CA VAL A 35 17.04 -10.49 49.35
C VAL A 35 16.56 -9.84 48.05
N THR A 36 17.17 -8.72 47.66
CA THR A 36 17.01 -8.14 46.31
C THR A 36 17.72 -9.05 45.31
N THR A 37 17.10 -10.16 44.93
CA THR A 37 17.36 -10.80 43.64
C THR A 37 16.38 -10.16 42.66
N SER A 38 16.90 -9.27 41.80
CA SER A 38 16.17 -8.77 40.64
C SER A 38 15.80 -9.96 39.76
N ALA A 39 14.58 -10.46 39.91
CA ALA A 39 14.00 -11.41 38.98
C ALA A 39 13.84 -10.69 37.63
N ALA A 40 14.57 -11.16 36.63
CA ALA A 40 14.40 -10.72 35.25
C ALA A 40 12.93 -10.86 34.86
N ALA A 41 12.33 -9.77 34.38
CA ALA A 41 10.97 -9.78 33.86
C ALA A 41 10.84 -10.85 32.77
N PRO A 42 9.72 -11.60 32.72
CA PRO A 42 9.47 -12.53 31.64
C PRO A 42 9.54 -11.77 30.31
N SER A 43 10.36 -12.30 29.39
CA SER A 43 10.48 -11.73 28.04
C SER A 43 9.10 -11.69 27.39
N PRO A 44 8.69 -10.56 26.78
CA PRO A 44 7.45 -10.54 26.02
C PRO A 44 7.52 -11.59 24.90
N PRO A 45 6.40 -12.26 24.57
CA PRO A 45 6.38 -13.17 23.44
C PRO A 45 6.84 -12.42 22.17
N PRO A 46 7.56 -13.07 21.25
CA PRO A 46 7.96 -12.43 20.02
C PRO A 46 6.72 -11.92 19.30
N ALA A 47 6.65 -10.60 19.09
CA ALA A 47 5.57 -10.00 18.33
C ALA A 47 5.51 -10.70 16.97
N THR A 48 4.40 -11.39 16.70
CA THR A 48 4.10 -11.95 15.39
C THR A 48 4.21 -10.78 14.41
N ARG A 49 5.27 -10.74 13.60
CA ARG A 49 5.44 -9.71 12.59
C ARG A 49 4.31 -9.90 11.59
N SER A 50 3.22 -9.15 11.75
CA SER A 50 2.30 -8.92 10.65
C SER A 50 3.15 -8.35 9.52
N ALA A 51 3.24 -9.06 8.40
CA ALA A 51 3.89 -8.51 7.23
C ALA A 51 3.22 -7.16 6.93
N ALA A 52 3.98 -6.08 6.99
CA ALA A 52 3.45 -4.76 6.69
C ALA A 52 2.96 -4.75 5.25
N ARG A 53 1.71 -4.29 5.03
CA ARG A 53 1.15 -4.17 3.69
C ARG A 53 1.87 -3.05 2.94
N VAL A 54 2.14 -3.26 1.66
CA VAL A 54 2.78 -2.24 0.80
C VAL A 54 1.84 -1.06 0.64
N SER A 55 2.29 0.12 1.05
CA SER A 55 1.54 1.36 0.87
C SER A 55 1.60 1.84 -0.59
N LEU A 56 0.66 2.68 -1.01
CA LEU A 56 0.67 3.29 -2.35
C LEU A 56 1.99 4.04 -2.61
N ALA A 57 2.41 4.87 -1.65
CA ALA A 57 3.64 5.64 -1.74
C ALA A 57 4.87 4.73 -1.86
N GLU A 58 4.87 3.59 -1.18
CA GLU A 58 5.95 2.61 -1.29
C GLU A 58 5.95 1.91 -2.67
N ALA A 59 4.78 1.54 -3.20
CA ALA A 59 4.67 0.98 -4.55
C ALA A 59 5.20 1.96 -5.62
N LEU A 60 4.81 3.23 -5.52
CA LEU A 60 5.30 4.29 -6.42
C LEU A 60 6.80 4.54 -6.24
N SER A 61 7.30 4.62 -5.00
CA SER A 61 8.73 4.78 -4.73
C SER A 61 9.57 3.67 -5.37
N ARG A 62 9.09 2.42 -5.31
CA ARG A 62 9.74 1.27 -5.96
C ARG A 62 9.75 1.40 -7.48
N TYR A 63 8.63 1.81 -8.08
CA TYR A 63 8.56 2.09 -9.51
C TYR A 63 9.55 3.19 -9.92
N VAL A 64 9.54 4.34 -9.23
CA VAL A 64 10.44 5.46 -9.54
C VAL A 64 11.90 5.03 -9.49
N THR A 65 12.29 4.28 -8.45
CA THR A 65 13.65 3.76 -8.31
C THR A 65 14.03 2.83 -9.46
N ALA A 66 13.09 2.00 -9.92
CA ALA A 66 13.33 1.03 -10.98
C ALA A 66 13.38 1.67 -12.38
N SER A 67 12.53 2.66 -12.64
CA SER A 67 12.34 3.23 -13.98
C SER A 67 13.24 4.44 -14.28
N TYR A 68 13.43 5.34 -13.33
CA TYR A 68 14.17 6.60 -13.56
C TYR A 68 15.66 6.47 -13.24
N GLY A 69 16.04 5.50 -12.39
CA GLY A 69 17.41 5.28 -11.95
C GLY A 69 18.05 6.51 -11.27
N GLY A 70 19.35 6.38 -10.99
CA GLY A 70 20.14 7.45 -10.38
C GLY A 70 19.60 7.90 -9.03
N ASP A 71 19.53 9.22 -8.83
CA ASP A 71 19.14 9.85 -7.57
C ASP A 71 17.66 10.33 -7.57
N HIS A 72 16.83 9.81 -8.49
CA HIS A 72 15.41 10.15 -8.54
C HIS A 72 14.65 9.55 -7.36
N ARG A 73 13.67 10.28 -6.84
CA ARG A 73 12.87 9.83 -5.71
C ARG A 73 11.43 10.27 -5.83
N TYR A 74 10.53 9.41 -5.35
CA TYR A 74 9.13 9.74 -5.25
C TYR A 74 8.91 10.81 -4.17
N VAL A 75 8.26 11.92 -4.52
CA VAL A 75 8.05 13.07 -3.62
C VAL A 75 6.58 13.25 -3.19
N GLY A 76 5.68 12.36 -3.61
CA GLY A 76 4.26 12.41 -3.25
C GLY A 76 3.37 12.90 -4.39
N ASP A 77 2.25 13.53 -4.00
CA ASP A 77 1.25 14.02 -4.93
C ASP A 77 1.72 15.29 -5.68
N CYS A 78 1.47 15.34 -6.99
CA CYS A 78 1.92 16.45 -7.84
C CYS A 78 1.28 17.80 -7.50
N ALA A 79 0.07 17.84 -6.95
CA ALA A 79 -0.59 19.10 -6.58
C ALA A 79 0.07 19.77 -5.36
N GLY A 80 0.74 18.98 -4.51
CA GLY A 80 1.44 19.47 -3.31
C GLY A 80 2.97 19.46 -3.41
N ALA A 81 3.53 18.86 -4.45
CA ALA A 81 4.97 18.71 -4.61
C ALA A 81 5.66 20.06 -4.85
N ARG A 82 6.84 20.26 -4.24
CA ARG A 82 7.70 21.40 -4.54
C ARG A 82 8.52 21.11 -5.81
N PRO A 83 8.98 22.14 -6.54
CA PRO A 83 9.91 21.95 -7.65
C PRO A 83 11.17 21.22 -7.16
N ASP A 84 11.50 20.11 -7.80
CA ASP A 84 12.68 19.29 -7.49
C ASP A 84 13.16 18.62 -8.78
N PRO A 85 14.40 18.90 -9.25
CA PRO A 85 14.93 18.34 -10.49
C PRO A 85 15.13 16.81 -10.43
N ARG A 86 15.05 16.20 -9.25
CA ARG A 86 15.14 14.75 -9.05
C ARG A 86 13.87 14.19 -8.40
N GLY A 87 12.85 15.00 -8.24
CA GLY A 87 11.57 14.59 -7.68
C GLY A 87 10.68 14.02 -8.77
N VAL A 88 10.05 12.89 -8.49
CA VAL A 88 8.96 12.34 -9.30
C VAL A 88 7.71 12.34 -8.43
N CYS A 89 6.63 12.93 -8.91
CA CYS A 89 5.35 12.97 -8.22
C CYS A 89 4.32 12.12 -8.98
N SER A 90 3.17 11.87 -8.35
CA SER A 90 2.04 11.22 -9.01
C SER A 90 0.77 12.05 -8.91
N LEU A 91 -0.14 11.88 -9.86
CA LEU A 91 -1.49 12.42 -9.86
C LEU A 91 -2.48 11.30 -10.21
N GLU A 92 -3.48 11.09 -9.35
CA GLU A 92 -4.57 10.16 -9.67
C GLU A 92 -5.38 10.66 -10.87
N LYS A 93 -5.64 9.79 -11.84
CA LYS A 93 -6.33 10.14 -13.10
C LYS A 93 -7.71 9.51 -13.19
N ALA A 94 -7.78 8.20 -13.01
CA ALA A 94 -9.01 7.43 -13.23
C ALA A 94 -9.02 6.16 -12.38
N THR A 95 -10.18 5.52 -12.28
CA THR A 95 -10.34 4.17 -11.73
C THR A 95 -10.85 3.27 -12.84
N VAL A 96 -10.13 2.19 -13.14
CA VAL A 96 -10.38 1.26 -14.26
C VAL A 96 -10.28 -0.18 -13.74
N ASP A 97 -11.29 -1.02 -13.99
CA ASP A 97 -11.30 -2.46 -13.62
C ASP A 97 -10.78 -2.79 -12.20
N ALA A 98 -11.31 -2.06 -11.20
CA ALA A 98 -10.93 -2.15 -9.79
C ALA A 98 -9.47 -1.77 -9.47
N GLY A 99 -8.78 -1.14 -10.42
CA GLY A 99 -7.52 -0.46 -10.23
C GLY A 99 -7.65 1.05 -10.39
N THR A 100 -6.58 1.75 -10.06
CA THR A 100 -6.48 3.21 -10.11
C THR A 100 -5.30 3.58 -10.99
N VAL A 101 -5.55 4.44 -11.97
CA VAL A 101 -4.53 4.97 -12.87
C VAL A 101 -3.90 6.21 -12.23
N TYR A 102 -2.59 6.22 -12.13
CA TYR A 102 -1.78 7.36 -11.69
C TYR A 102 -0.89 7.84 -12.83
N ALA A 103 -0.96 9.12 -13.16
CA ALA A 103 0.06 9.77 -13.98
C ALA A 103 1.28 10.08 -13.12
N VAL A 104 2.49 9.85 -13.62
CA VAL A 104 3.75 10.17 -12.93
C VAL A 104 4.63 11.07 -13.79
N GLY A 105 5.32 11.99 -13.15
CA GLY A 105 6.23 12.91 -13.82
C GLY A 105 6.97 13.82 -12.85
N ALA A 106 7.85 14.68 -13.38
CA ALA A 106 8.48 15.71 -12.57
C ALA A 106 7.44 16.76 -12.08
N PRO A 107 7.57 17.29 -10.85
CA PRO A 107 6.69 18.35 -10.36
C PRO A 107 6.63 19.54 -11.33
N PHE A 108 5.41 19.99 -11.66
CA PHE A 108 5.14 21.10 -12.59
C PHE A 108 5.63 20.87 -14.04
N SER A 109 5.91 19.62 -14.42
CA SER A 109 6.29 19.23 -15.78
C SER A 109 5.17 18.47 -16.48
N GLU A 110 5.41 18.08 -17.72
CA GLU A 110 4.61 17.08 -18.44
C GLU A 110 4.69 15.71 -17.74
N ILE A 111 3.72 14.85 -18.09
CA ILE A 111 3.62 13.49 -17.58
C ILE A 111 4.56 12.59 -18.37
N ASP A 112 5.38 11.82 -17.66
CA ASP A 112 6.33 10.89 -18.28
C ASP A 112 5.70 9.50 -18.49
N ALA A 113 4.81 9.07 -17.59
CA ALA A 113 4.16 7.76 -17.68
C ALA A 113 2.81 7.72 -16.95
N PHE A 114 2.03 6.69 -17.27
CA PHE A 114 0.78 6.34 -16.61
C PHE A 114 0.87 4.93 -16.05
N LEU A 115 0.45 4.74 -14.81
CA LEU A 115 0.57 3.50 -14.07
C LEU A 115 -0.81 3.01 -13.68
N LEU A 116 -1.15 1.77 -13.99
CA LEU A 116 -2.31 1.12 -13.42
C LEU A 116 -1.90 0.43 -12.11
N LEU A 117 -2.45 0.87 -10.98
CA LEU A 117 -2.19 0.29 -9.67
C LEU A 117 -3.42 -0.45 -9.14
N ARG A 118 -3.20 -1.58 -8.46
CA ARG A 118 -4.26 -2.33 -7.77
C ARG A 118 -3.86 -2.64 -6.34
N ALA A 119 -4.85 -2.60 -5.45
CA ALA A 119 -4.70 -3.06 -4.08
C ALA A 119 -5.10 -4.54 -3.97
N ASP A 120 -4.29 -5.33 -3.27
CA ASP A 120 -4.57 -6.72 -2.92
C ASP A 120 -4.29 -7.00 -1.42
N ALA A 121 -4.26 -8.28 -1.03
CA ALA A 121 -4.00 -8.69 0.34
C ALA A 121 -2.59 -8.30 0.85
N ALA A 122 -1.61 -8.17 -0.04
CA ALA A 122 -0.24 -7.76 0.24
C ALA A 122 -0.05 -6.23 0.19
N GLY A 123 -0.97 -5.50 -0.43
CA GLY A 123 -0.97 -4.04 -0.50
C GLY A 123 -1.12 -3.51 -1.92
N TRP A 124 -0.58 -2.33 -2.19
CA TRP A 124 -0.59 -1.73 -3.53
C TRP A 124 0.52 -2.31 -4.40
N ARG A 125 0.21 -2.55 -5.68
CA ARG A 125 1.17 -2.94 -6.71
C ARG A 125 0.86 -2.25 -8.03
N VAL A 126 1.91 -1.92 -8.78
CA VAL A 126 1.80 -1.57 -10.20
C VAL A 126 1.49 -2.86 -10.96
N VAL A 127 0.41 -2.87 -11.73
CA VAL A 127 -0.01 -4.02 -12.53
C VAL A 127 0.27 -3.87 -14.01
N ASP A 128 0.36 -2.63 -14.47
CA ASP A 128 0.74 -2.29 -15.84
C ASP A 128 1.23 -0.83 -15.87
N ASP A 129 2.00 -0.48 -16.89
CA ASP A 129 2.47 0.88 -17.12
C ASP A 129 2.48 1.24 -18.61
N HIS A 130 2.25 2.52 -18.91
CA HIS A 130 2.26 3.07 -20.24
C HIS A 130 3.11 4.34 -20.27
N VAL A 131 4.12 4.37 -21.12
CA VAL A 131 4.95 5.54 -21.39
C VAL A 131 4.49 6.11 -22.74
N PRO A 132 3.85 7.31 -22.76
CA PRO A 132 3.48 7.96 -23.99
C PRO A 132 4.71 8.21 -24.87
N PRO A 133 4.56 8.18 -26.21
CA PRO A 133 5.67 8.54 -27.08
C PRO A 133 6.03 10.01 -26.87
N GLU A 134 7.32 10.32 -26.88
CA GLU A 134 7.76 11.71 -26.96
C GLU A 134 7.12 12.39 -28.17
N SER A 135 6.82 13.69 -28.08
CA SER A 135 6.23 14.44 -29.20
C SER A 135 7.07 14.28 -30.48
N GLY A 136 6.54 13.54 -31.46
CA GLY A 136 7.22 13.24 -32.74
C GLY A 136 7.99 11.91 -32.79
N GLY A 137 7.96 11.11 -31.72
CA GLY A 137 8.56 9.76 -31.65
C GLY A 137 7.62 8.66 -32.13
N SER A 138 8.18 7.59 -32.72
CA SER A 138 7.43 6.41 -33.22
C SER A 138 7.48 5.20 -32.29
N THR A 139 7.90 5.34 -31.04
CA THR A 139 8.21 4.18 -30.19
C THR A 139 7.56 4.28 -28.81
N ALA A 140 6.24 4.37 -28.77
CA ALA A 140 5.50 3.76 -27.66
C ALA A 140 5.07 2.36 -28.10
N GLY A 141 5.12 1.39 -27.20
CA GLY A 141 4.47 0.09 -27.42
C GLY A 141 2.97 0.26 -27.72
N PRO A 142 2.25 -0.82 -28.07
CA PRO A 142 0.80 -0.72 -28.23
C PRO A 142 0.17 -0.09 -26.98
N GLU A 143 -0.74 0.86 -27.18
CA GLU A 143 -1.49 1.49 -26.10
C GLU A 143 -2.31 0.43 -25.36
N PRO A 144 -2.22 0.36 -24.02
CA PRO A 144 -3.02 -0.60 -23.26
C PRO A 144 -4.51 -0.28 -23.34
N ASP A 145 -5.36 -1.31 -23.40
CA ASP A 145 -6.83 -1.14 -23.49
C ASP A 145 -7.41 -0.28 -22.35
N TRP A 146 -6.82 -0.34 -21.16
CA TRP A 146 -7.26 0.47 -20.01
C TRP A 146 -6.94 1.96 -20.15
N PHE A 147 -6.01 2.33 -21.04
CA PHE A 147 -5.57 3.70 -21.22
C PHE A 147 -6.58 4.54 -22.03
N GLU A 148 -7.34 3.91 -22.92
CA GLU A 148 -8.42 4.55 -23.69
C GLU A 148 -9.47 5.20 -22.76
N GLU A 149 -9.69 4.65 -21.56
CA GLU A 149 -10.66 5.13 -20.58
C GLU A 149 -10.17 6.35 -19.76
N VAL A 150 -8.88 6.67 -19.81
CA VAL A 150 -8.28 7.74 -19.01
C VAL A 150 -8.65 9.13 -19.54
N GLY A 151 -9.01 9.22 -20.82
CA GLY A 151 -9.37 10.47 -21.50
C GLY A 151 -8.16 11.38 -21.69
N SER A 152 -7.68 11.43 -22.93
CA SER A 152 -6.54 12.27 -23.37
C SER A 152 -6.80 13.75 -23.14
#